data_AF-W6MQE5-F1
#
_entry.id   AF-W6MQE5-F1
#
_cell.length_a   1.000
_cell.length_b   1.000
_cell.length_c   1.000
_cell.angle_alpha   90.00
_cell.angle_beta   90.00
_cell.angle_gamma   90.00
#
_symmetry.space_group_name_H-M   'P 1'
#
loop_
_entity.id
_entity.type
_entity.pdbx_description
1 polymer ?
#
loop_
_entity_poly.entity_id
_entity_poly.type
_entity_poly.pdbx_seq_one_letter_code
_entity_poly.pdbx_strand_id
1 'polypeptide(L)' 'MSDNIELKTVGFDARFPQMNQTKHCFSAYLDYHKCINVKGEDFAPCKVFWRTYNSLCPSAWVEEWDTQRGMY' A
#
# COMPACT_ATOMS: atom_id res chain seq x y z
N MET A 1 -11.54 -28.26 8.38
CA MET A 1 -12.03 -26.87 8.39
C MET A 1 -12.09 -26.43 6.95
N SER A 2 -13.29 -26.26 6.38
CA SER A 2 -13.39 -25.57 5.09
C SER A 2 -13.22 -24.09 5.40
N ASP A 3 -11.98 -23.61 5.35
CA ASP A 3 -11.69 -22.19 5.54
C ASP A 3 -12.35 -21.42 4.38
N ASN A 4 -13.29 -20.55 4.73
CA ASN A 4 -13.96 -19.69 3.76
C ASN A 4 -12.97 -18.57 3.38
N ILE A 5 -12.17 -18.79 2.33
CA ILE A 5 -11.20 -17.81 1.83
C ILE A 5 -11.97 -16.74 1.04
N GLU A 6 -12.19 -15.59 1.65
CA GLU A 6 -12.75 -14.42 0.96
C GLU A 6 -11.67 -13.82 0.04
N LEU A 7 -11.85 -14.01 -1.28
CA LEU A 7 -10.98 -13.42 -2.30
C LEU A 7 -11.27 -11.93 -2.43
N LYS A 8 -10.42 -11.10 -1.82
CA LYS A 8 -10.54 -9.64 -1.84
C LYS A 8 -9.23 -8.97 -2.24
N THR A 9 -9.34 -7.91 -3.03
CA THR A 9 -8.24 -7.04 -3.44
C THR A 9 -8.63 -5.56 -3.31
N VAL A 10 -7.73 -4.67 -3.73
CA VAL A 10 -7.94 -3.22 -3.73
C VAL A 10 -9.10 -2.87 -4.67
N GLY A 11 -9.99 -1.99 -4.21
CA GLY A 11 -11.10 -1.48 -5.02
C GLY A 11 -10.67 -0.38 -6.00
N PHE A 12 -11.63 0.07 -6.81
CA PHE A 12 -11.43 1.22 -7.70
C PHE A 12 -11.26 2.52 -6.89
N ASP A 13 -10.26 3.33 -7.24
CA ASP A 13 -10.03 4.66 -6.70
C ASP A 13 -10.27 5.73 -7.77
N ALA A 14 -11.30 6.56 -7.58
CA ALA A 14 -11.69 7.61 -8.52
C ALA A 14 -10.62 8.70 -8.72
N ARG A 15 -9.62 8.80 -7.83
CA ARG A 15 -8.45 9.69 -8.00
C ARG A 15 -7.52 9.21 -9.11
N PHE A 16 -7.54 7.92 -9.42
CA PHE A 16 -6.69 7.27 -10.42
C PHE A 16 -7.56 6.46 -11.42
N PRO A 17 -8.42 7.13 -12.23
CA PRO A 17 -9.39 6.42 -13.07
C PRO A 17 -8.79 5.86 -14.37
N GLN A 18 -7.54 6.21 -14.69
CA GLN A 18 -6.90 5.87 -15.94
C GLN A 18 -6.17 4.52 -15.86
N MET A 19 -5.83 3.93 -17.01
CA MET A 19 -5.10 2.65 -17.07
C MET A 19 -3.74 2.70 -16.37
N ASN A 20 -3.09 3.87 -16.33
CA ASN A 20 -1.82 4.04 -15.63
C ASN A 20 -2.04 4.18 -14.11
N GLN A 21 -1.72 3.11 -13.37
CA GLN A 21 -1.85 3.02 -11.92
C GLN A 21 -0.55 3.30 -11.14
N THR A 22 0.53 3.73 -11.80
CA THR A 22 1.82 4.01 -11.14
C THR A 22 1.67 5.03 -10.01
N LYS A 23 0.89 6.11 -10.23
CA LYS A 23 0.63 7.13 -9.20
C LYS A 23 -0.21 6.59 -8.04
N HIS A 24 -1.12 5.65 -8.29
CA HIS A 24 -1.92 5.02 -7.24
C HIS A 24 -1.05 4.22 -6.28
N CYS A 25 -0.20 3.35 -6.85
CA CYS A 25 0.80 2.58 -6.10
C CYS A 25 1.70 3.51 -5.26
N PHE A 26 2.36 4.49 -5.90
CA PHE A 26 3.29 5.37 -5.20
C PHE A 26 2.62 6.24 -4.13
N SER A 27 1.41 6.74 -4.39
CA SER A 27 0.66 7.53 -3.40
C SER A 27 0.30 6.69 -2.17
N ALA A 28 -0.15 5.44 -2.38
CA ALA A 28 -0.46 4.53 -1.27
C ALA A 28 0.76 4.17 -0.43
N TYR A 29 1.93 3.98 -1.06
CA TYR A 29 3.19 3.75 -0.36
C TYR A 29 3.56 4.94 0.54
N LEU A 30 3.52 6.17 0.00
CA LEU A 30 3.78 7.38 0.77
C LEU A 30 2.77 7.59 1.91
N ASP A 31 1.48 7.35 1.64
CA ASP A 31 0.42 7.53 2.63
C ASP A 31 0.57 6.54 3.79
N TYR A 32 0.97 5.30 3.53
CA TYR A 32 1.28 4.33 4.58
C TYR A 32 2.39 4.84 5.50
N HIS A 33 3.53 5.23 4.94
CA HIS A 33 4.68 5.67 5.73
C HIS A 33 4.44 7.00 6.45
N LYS A 34 3.69 7.93 5.86
CA LYS A 34 3.23 9.14 6.56
C LYS A 34 2.29 8.81 7.71
N CYS A 35 1.37 7.86 7.51
CA CYS A 35 0.39 7.46 8.51
C CYS A 35 1.07 6.85 9.74
N ILE A 36 2.00 5.89 9.56
CA ILE A 36 2.72 5.27 10.68
C ILE A 36 3.64 6.26 11.40
N ASN A 37 4.24 7.22 10.70
CA ASN A 37 5.09 8.24 11.32
C ASN A 37 4.30 9.18 12.25
N VAL A 38 3.03 9.46 11.93
CA VAL A 38 2.18 10.38 12.71
C VAL A 38 1.34 9.65 13.77
N LYS A 39 0.87 8.43 13.47
CA LYS A 39 -0.11 7.70 14.29
C LYS A 39 0.43 6.43 14.93
N GLY A 40 1.59 5.94 14.51
CA GLY A 40 2.13 4.64 14.90
C GLY A 40 1.61 3.49 14.04
N GLU A 41 2.31 2.35 14.10
CA GLU A 41 2.02 1.15 13.30
C GLU A 41 0.72 0.45 13.70
N ASP A 42 0.32 0.58 14.97
CA ASP A 42 -0.90 -0.05 15.51
C ASP A 42 -2.19 0.63 15.05
N PHE A 43 -2.09 1.78 14.39
CA PHE A 43 -3.27 2.51 13.92
C PHE A 43 -3.92 1.76 12.76
N ALA A 44 -5.03 1.07 13.06
CA ALA A 44 -5.74 0.19 12.12
C ALA A 44 -6.04 0.83 10.74
N PRO A 45 -6.40 2.13 10.63
CA PRO A 45 -6.60 2.77 9.32
C PRO A 45 -5.35 2.82 8.43
N CYS A 46 -4.13 2.87 8.98
CA CYS A 46 -2.91 2.82 8.16
C CYS A 46 -2.80 1.51 7.37
N LYS A 47 -3.36 0.41 7.90
CA LYS A 47 -3.32 -0.91 7.25
C LYS A 47 -4.05 -0.94 5.90
N VAL A 48 -4.95 0.01 5.64
CA VAL A 48 -5.60 0.15 4.33
C VAL A 48 -4.55 0.50 3.28
N PHE A 49 -3.72 1.52 3.53
CA PHE A 49 -2.64 1.92 2.63
C PHE A 49 -1.62 0.79 2.44
N TRP A 50 -1.29 0.07 3.52
CA TRP A 50 -0.42 -1.09 3.46
C TRP A 50 -0.94 -2.16 2.49
N ARG A 51 -2.22 -2.56 2.63
CA ARG A 51 -2.85 -3.51 1.71
C ARG A 51 -2.86 -2.99 0.28
N THR A 52 -3.10 -1.70 0.10
CA THR A 52 -3.17 -1.07 -1.22
C THR A 52 -1.83 -1.13 -1.96
N TYR A 53 -0.73 -0.63 -1.36
CA TYR A 53 0.55 -0.63 -2.07
C TYR A 53 1.12 -2.05 -2.23
N ASN A 54 0.92 -2.95 -1.27
CA ASN A 54 1.36 -4.35 -1.40
C ASN A 54 0.64 -5.10 -2.54
N SER A 55 -0.59 -4.69 -2.87
CA SER A 55 -1.37 -5.34 -3.93
C SER A 55 -1.13 -4.73 -5.32
N LEU A 56 -0.75 -3.44 -5.38
CA LEU A 56 -0.60 -2.71 -6.64
C LEU A 56 0.86 -2.54 -7.09
N CYS A 57 1.79 -2.40 -6.16
CA CYS A 57 3.18 -2.11 -6.47
C CYS A 57 3.97 -3.37 -6.80
N PRO A 58 4.83 -3.36 -7.83
CA PRO A 58 5.84 -4.39 -8.01
C PRO A 58 6.75 -4.46 -6.77
N SER A 59 7.08 -5.67 -6.29
CA SER A 59 7.94 -5.85 -5.11
C SER A 59 9.30 -5.18 -5.27
N ALA A 60 9.90 -5.27 -6.46
CA ALA A 60 11.17 -4.62 -6.79
C ALA A 60 11.13 -3.08 -6.59
N TRP A 61 9.98 -2.43 -6.80
CA TRP A 61 9.87 -0.99 -6.55
C TRP A 61 9.81 -0.69 -5.06
N VAL A 62 9.07 -1.50 -4.30
CA VAL A 62 8.97 -1.35 -2.85
C VAL A 62 10.33 -1.56 -2.20
N GLU A 63 11.06 -2.62 -2.56
CA GLU A 63 12.40 -2.92 -2.06
C GLU A 63 13.40 -1.78 -2.34
N GLU A 64 13.36 -1.23 -3.55
CA GLU A 64 14.19 -0.09 -3.95
C GLU A 64 13.83 1.16 -3.12
N TRP A 65 12.54 1.49 -2.99
CA TRP A 65 12.10 2.64 -2.19
C TRP A 65 12.39 2.46 -0.69
N ASP A 66 12.32 1.24 -0.17
CA ASP A 66 12.67 0.91 1.21
C ASP A 66 14.17 1.11 1.46
N THR A 67 15.00 0.69 0.50
CA THR A 67 16.45 0.95 0.50
C THR A 67 16.73 2.46 0.49
N GLN A 68 16.04 3.21 -0.39
CA GLN A 68 16.18 4.67 -0.49
C GLN A 68 15.70 5.42 0.76
N ARG A 69 14.67 4.91 1.46
CA ARG A 69 14.19 5.50 2.73
C ARG A 69 15.16 5.29 3.88
N GLY A 70 16.14 4.39 3.77
CA GLY A 70 17.18 4.22 4.76
C GLY A 70 16.75 3.38 5.96
N MET A 71 16.56 2.08 5.75
CA MET A 71 16.71 1.09 6.82
C MET A 71 18.20 0.97 7.20
N TYR A 72 18.69 1.91 8.01
CA TYR A 72 19.79 1.74 8.98
C TYR A 72 19.26 2.00 10.39
#